data_AF-A0A7S2ZVX3-F1
#
_entry.id   AF-A0A7S2ZVX3-F1
#
_cell.length_a   1.000
_cell.length_b   1.000
_cell.length_c   1.000
_cell.angle_alpha   90.00
_cell.angle_beta   90.00
_cell.angle_gamma   90.00
#
_symmetry.space_group_name_H-M   'P 1'
#
loop_
_entity.id
_entity.type
_entity.pdbx_description
1 polymer ?
#
loop_
_entity_poly.entity_id
_entity_poly.type
_entity_poly.pdbx_seq_one_letter_code
_entity_poly.pdbx_strand_id
1 'polypeptide(L)'
;MDGSPSFHRVSWYGNGHAYKTTASRKEIRNDENLSKLHRFLVSNHRIGAISRLEEVSMIPVSLLDVKPGHAVLDMCASPGSKTAQIIDLVSDSDGYSESLLIANDAD
;
A
#
# COMPACT_ATOMS: atom_id res chain seq x y z
N MET A 1 18.87 -14.97 -17.47
CA MET A 1 17.99 -13.86 -17.03
C MET A 1 18.92 -12.76 -16.57
N ASP A 2 18.72 -11.53 -17.03
CA ASP A 2 19.64 -10.39 -16.90
C ASP A 2 19.78 -9.82 -15.46
N GLY A 3 19.16 -10.46 -14.46
CA GLY A 3 19.19 -10.01 -13.07
C GLY A 3 18.33 -8.79 -12.77
N SER A 4 17.58 -8.28 -13.76
CA SER A 4 16.68 -7.15 -13.59
C SER A 4 15.49 -7.51 -12.69
N PRO A 5 15.04 -6.62 -11.79
CA PRO A 5 13.86 -6.87 -10.95
C PRO A 5 12.63 -7.09 -11.81
N SER A 6 11.94 -8.21 -11.62
CA SER A 6 10.62 -8.40 -12.21
C SER A 6 9.54 -7.80 -11.30
N PHE A 7 8.47 -7.27 -11.90
CA PHE A 7 7.29 -6.80 -11.19
C PHE A 7 6.08 -7.58 -11.69
N HIS A 8 5.29 -8.08 -10.75
CA HIS A 8 4.08 -8.86 -11.02
C HIS A 8 2.91 -8.23 -10.27
N ARG A 9 1.79 -8.07 -10.97
CA ARG A 9 0.55 -7.62 -10.33
C ARG A 9 0.10 -8.65 -9.29
N VAL A 10 -0.39 -8.17 -8.16
CA VAL A 10 -1.08 -9.01 -7.17
C VAL A 10 -2.46 -9.33 -7.71
N SER A 11 -2.67 -10.55 -8.20
CA SER A 11 -3.83 -10.92 -9.03
C SER A 11 -5.18 -10.81 -8.30
N TRP A 12 -5.17 -11.00 -6.98
CA TRP A 12 -6.37 -10.97 -6.15
C TRP A 12 -6.72 -9.56 -5.66
N TYR A 13 -5.85 -8.56 -5.84
CA TYR A 13 -6.10 -7.20 -5.39
C TYR A 13 -6.91 -6.41 -6.44
N GLY A 14 -8.20 -6.24 -6.17
CA GLY A 14 -9.25 -5.93 -7.15
C GLY A 14 -9.08 -4.63 -7.96
N ASN A 15 -8.43 -3.61 -7.41
CA ASN A 15 -8.21 -2.33 -8.09
C ASN A 15 -7.01 -2.34 -9.05
N GLY A 16 -6.16 -3.37 -8.99
CA GLY A 16 -4.99 -3.50 -9.87
C GLY A 16 -3.82 -2.56 -9.60
N HIS A 17 -3.83 -1.88 -8.45
CA HIS A 17 -2.79 -0.94 -8.07
C HIS A 17 -1.68 -1.57 -7.20
N ALA A 18 -1.77 -2.88 -6.90
CA ALA A 18 -0.75 -3.60 -6.14
C ALA A 18 0.18 -4.42 -7.03
N TYR A 19 1.49 -4.24 -6.81
CA TYR A 19 2.57 -4.95 -7.50
C TYR A 19 3.54 -5.52 -6.48
N LYS A 20 4.08 -6.70 -6.78
CA LYS A 20 5.18 -7.33 -6.04
C LYS A 20 6.40 -7.46 -6.94
N THR A 21 7.59 -7.40 -6.34
CA THR A 21 8.85 -7.59 -7.04
C THR A 21 9.63 -8.78 -6.49
N THR A 22 10.40 -9.42 -7.35
CA THR A 22 11.34 -10.49 -6.99
C THR A 22 12.60 -9.97 -6.30
N ALA A 23 12.92 -8.69 -6.45
CA ALA A 23 14.09 -8.09 -5.82
C ALA A 23 13.83 -7.78 -4.34
N SER A 24 14.75 -8.19 -3.48
CA SER A 24 14.74 -7.87 -2.06
C SER A 24 15.05 -6.39 -1.81
N ARG A 25 14.66 -5.90 -0.63
CA ARG A 25 15.00 -4.54 -0.16
C ARG A 25 16.52 -4.29 -0.16
N LYS A 26 17.31 -5.33 0.12
CA LYS A 26 18.78 -5.22 0.16
C LYS A 26 19.35 -5.04 -1.26
N GLU A 27 18.86 -5.80 -2.23
CA GLU A 27 19.26 -5.69 -3.63
C GLU A 27 18.89 -4.31 -4.19
N ILE A 28 17.64 -3.88 -4.02
CA ILE A 28 17.17 -2.56 -4.49
C ILE A 28 18.03 -1.42 -3.90
N ARG A 29 18.43 -1.53 -2.63
CA ARG A 29 19.21 -0.49 -1.95
C ARG A 29 20.68 -0.47 -2.36
N ASN A 30 21.28 -1.64 -2.57
CA ASN A 30 22.73 -1.78 -2.66
C ASN A 30 23.24 -1.89 -4.11
N ASP A 31 22.39 -2.24 -5.08
CA ASP A 31 22.78 -2.30 -6.49
C ASP A 31 22.75 -0.89 -7.12
N GLU A 32 23.89 -0.45 -7.64
CA GLU A 32 24.03 0.86 -8.30
C GLU A 32 23.12 1.01 -9.53
N ASN A 33 22.87 -0.09 -10.25
CA ASN A 33 21.96 -0.11 -11.41
C ASN A 33 20.51 0.16 -11.00
N LEU A 34 20.16 -0.14 -9.74
CA LEU A 34 18.82 0.07 -9.17
C LEU A 34 18.68 1.40 -8.41
N SER A 35 19.73 2.25 -8.39
CA SER A 35 19.70 3.53 -7.68
C SER A 35 18.57 4.48 -8.10
N LYS A 36 18.14 4.43 -9.37
CA LYS A 36 16.97 5.18 -9.87
C LYS A 36 15.66 4.61 -9.29
N LEU A 37 15.49 3.28 -9.30
CA LEU A 37 14.33 2.60 -8.73
C LEU A 37 14.25 2.82 -7.22
N HIS A 38 15.37 2.70 -6.49
CA HIS A 38 15.41 2.96 -5.05
C HIS A 38 14.96 4.39 -4.72
N ARG A 39 15.50 5.39 -5.42
CA ARG A 39 15.08 6.79 -5.25
C ARG A 39 13.60 7.00 -5.58
N PHE A 40 13.11 6.38 -6.66
CA PHE A 40 11.70 6.42 -7.02
C PHE A 40 10.82 5.86 -5.90
N LEU A 41 11.11 4.66 -5.39
CA LEU A 41 10.33 4.03 -4.33
C LEU A 41 10.38 4.82 -3.02
N VAL A 42 11.55 5.34 -2.63
CA VAL A 42 11.69 6.18 -1.43
C VAL A 42 10.92 7.49 -1.58
N SER A 43 11.06 8.19 -2.71
CA SER A 43 10.39 9.48 -2.93
C SER A 43 8.87 9.33 -2.95
N ASN A 44 8.36 8.36 -3.71
CA ASN A 44 6.92 8.14 -3.83
C ASN A 44 6.30 7.66 -2.51
N HIS A 45 7.04 6.89 -1.71
CA HIS A 45 6.57 6.53 -0.38
C HIS A 45 6.48 7.74 0.57
N ARG A 46 7.43 8.67 0.48
CA ARG A 46 7.43 9.88 1.33
C ARG A 46 6.28 10.83 1.03
N ILE A 47 5.85 10.91 -0.23
CA ILE A 47 4.71 11.76 -0.63
C ILE A 47 3.36 11.03 -0.55
N GLY A 48 3.33 9.77 -0.08
CA GLY A 48 2.12 8.97 0.03
C GLY A 48 1.61 8.36 -1.29
N ALA A 49 2.34 8.53 -2.41
CA ALA A 49 1.94 7.96 -3.70
C ALA A 49 2.14 6.43 -3.78
N ILE A 50 3.02 5.86 -2.95
CA ILE A 50 3.25 4.41 -2.87
C ILE A 50 3.28 3.95 -1.41
N SER A 51 2.41 3.01 -1.07
CA SER A 51 2.46 2.27 0.18
C SER A 51 3.22 0.94 -0.01
N ARG A 52 4.12 0.62 0.93
CA ARG A 52 4.85 -0.66 0.92
C ARG A 52 4.22 -1.56 1.98
N LEU A 53 3.61 -2.64 1.53
CA LEU A 53 2.85 -3.55 2.36
C LEU A 53 3.36 -4.99 2.17
N GLU A 54 3.22 -5.79 3.21
CA GLU A 54 3.35 -7.24 3.08
C GLU A 54 2.06 -7.77 2.42
N GLU A 55 2.20 -8.63 1.39
CA GLU A 55 1.07 -9.11 0.58
C GLU A 55 -0.05 -9.73 1.44
N VAL A 56 0.30 -10.53 2.46
CA VAL A 56 -0.70 -11.15 3.35
C VAL A 56 -1.37 -10.16 4.31
N SER A 57 -0.69 -9.05 4.66
CA SER A 57 -1.22 -8.01 5.54
C SER A 57 -2.33 -7.18 4.88
N MET A 58 -2.42 -7.21 3.54
CA MET A 58 -3.44 -6.53 2.76
C MET A 58 -4.79 -7.27 2.71
N ILE A 59 -4.81 -8.57 3.03
CA ILE A 59 -6.00 -9.43 2.91
C ILE A 59 -7.15 -8.96 3.82
N PRO A 60 -6.94 -8.66 5.12
CA PRO A 60 -8.05 -8.28 6.02
C PRO A 60 -8.82 -7.05 5.53
N VAL A 61 -8.11 -6.00 5.09
CA VAL A 61 -8.74 -4.78 4.58
C VAL A 61 -9.45 -5.04 3.25
N SER A 62 -8.87 -5.88 2.39
CA SER A 62 -9.49 -6.26 1.11
C SER A 62 -10.81 -7.02 1.31
N LEU A 63 -10.93 -7.79 2.40
CA LEU A 63 -12.16 -8.52 2.74
C LEU A 63 -13.19 -7.65 3.48
N LEU A 64 -12.78 -6.53 4.08
CA LEU A 64 -13.67 -5.60 4.78
C LEU A 64 -14.60 -4.85 3.81
N ASP A 65 -14.29 -4.85 2.51
CA ASP A 65 -15.03 -4.20 1.42
C ASP A 65 -15.40 -2.74 1.73
N VAL A 66 -14.40 -1.98 2.18
CA VAL A 66 -14.54 -0.55 2.46
C VAL A 66 -14.89 0.20 1.17
N LYS A 67 -15.87 1.11 1.26
CA LYS A 67 -16.32 1.98 0.17
C LYS A 67 -16.25 3.45 0.59
N PRO A 68 -16.14 4.39 -0.37
CA PRO A 68 -16.39 5.80 -0.12
C PRO A 68 -17.76 6.02 0.55
N GLY A 69 -17.80 6.87 1.58
CA GLY A 69 -18.97 7.15 2.41
C GLY A 69 -19.11 6.26 3.66
N HIS A 70 -18.26 5.25 3.85
CA HIS A 70 -18.28 4.43 5.05
C HIS A 70 -17.64 5.13 6.25
N ALA A 71 -18.14 4.80 7.45
CA ALA A 71 -17.46 5.04 8.72
C ALA A 71 -16.70 3.78 9.14
N VAL A 72 -15.38 3.87 9.31
CA VAL A 72 -14.48 2.75 9.58
C VAL A 72 -13.71 2.98 10.87
N LEU A 73 -13.61 1.95 11.71
CA LEU A 73 -12.82 1.95 12.94
C LEU A 73 -11.66 0.94 12.81
N ASP A 74 -10.42 1.44 12.84
CA ASP A 74 -9.21 0.64 12.99
C ASP A 74 -8.81 0.66 14.46
N MET A 75 -9.11 -0.43 15.17
CA MET A 75 -8.94 -0.51 16.64
C MET A 75 -7.48 -0.63 17.09
N CYS A 76 -6.60 -1.11 16.21
CA CYS A 76 -5.19 -1.40 16.49
C CYS A 76 -4.34 -0.87 15.33
N ALA A 77 -4.30 0.45 15.23
CA ALA A 77 -3.82 1.15 14.07
C ALA A 77 -2.30 1.10 13.92
N SER A 78 -1.51 0.97 14.99
CA SER A 78 -0.04 0.96 14.86
C SER A 78 0.46 -0.33 14.19
N PRO A 79 1.42 -0.25 13.24
CA PRO A 79 2.17 0.92 12.80
C PRO A 79 1.54 1.74 11.64
N GLY A 80 0.30 1.43 11.21
CA GLY A 80 -0.50 2.28 10.30
C GLY A 80 -0.74 1.70 8.91
N SER A 81 -0.21 0.51 8.60
CA SER A 81 -0.23 -0.04 7.24
C SER A 81 -1.63 -0.41 6.73
N LYS A 82 -2.52 -0.91 7.61
CA LYS A 82 -3.92 -1.20 7.28
C LYS A 82 -4.74 0.08 7.21
N THR A 83 -4.51 1.00 8.13
CA THR A 83 -5.10 2.34 8.12
C THR A 83 -4.86 3.05 6.78
N ALA A 84 -3.62 3.04 6.28
CA ALA A 84 -3.28 3.62 4.98
C ALA A 84 -4.07 2.96 3.83
N GLN A 85 -4.20 1.64 3.85
CA GLN A 85 -4.99 0.93 2.85
C GLN A 85 -6.49 1.26 2.92
N ILE A 86 -7.02 1.48 4.12
CA ILE A 86 -8.42 1.93 4.31
C ILE A 86 -8.60 3.34 3.73
N ILE A 87 -7.64 4.25 3.96
CA ILE A 87 -7.66 5.62 3.41
C ILE A 87 -7.73 5.60 1.89
N ASP A 88 -6.93 4.74 1.25
CA ASP A 88 -6.92 4.59 -0.21
C ASP A 88 -8.29 4.16 -0.74
N LEU A 89 -9.02 3.29 -0.03
CA LEU A 89 -10.34 2.78 -0.45
C LEU A 89 -11.48 3.77 -0.22
N VAL A 90 -11.48 4.51 0.91
CA VAL A 90 -12.54 5.51 1.17
C VAL A 90 -12.38 6.76 0.30
N SER A 91 -11.17 7.01 -0.22
CA SER A 91 -10.86 8.16 -1.07
C SER A 91 -11.04 7.86 -2.57
N ASP A 92 -11.40 6.62 -2.94
CA ASP A 92 -11.51 6.13 -4.33
C ASP A 92 -12.83 6.53 -5.02
N SER A 93 -13.26 7.80 -4.87
CA SER A 93 -14.46 8.32 -5.56
C SER A 93 -14.22 9.67 -6.24
N ASP A 94 -14.71 9.81 -7.47
CA ASP A 94 -14.72 11.05 -8.27
C ASP A 94 -15.65 12.15 -7.72
N GLY A 95 -16.20 11.98 -6.50
CA GLY A 95 -17.11 12.91 -5.85
C GLY A 95 -16.86 13.03 -4.35
N TYR A 96 -17.46 14.05 -3.72
CA TYR A 96 -17.42 14.21 -2.27
C TYR A 96 -18.42 13.25 -1.62
N SER A 97 -17.92 12.14 -1.07
CA SER A 97 -18.66 11.32 -0.11
C SER A 97 -18.01 11.47 1.25
N GLU A 98 -18.78 11.92 2.24
CA GLU A 98 -18.28 12.13 3.60
C GLU A 98 -17.94 10.77 4.21
N SER A 99 -16.65 10.48 4.34
CA SER A 99 -16.12 9.24 4.91
C SER A 99 -15.46 9.54 6.25
N LEU A 100 -15.57 8.63 7.21
CA LEU A 100 -14.94 8.76 8.52
C LEU A 100 -14.02 7.57 8.77
N LEU A 101 -12.77 7.84 9.14
CA LEU A 101 -11.85 6.83 9.64
C LEU A 101 -11.39 7.22 11.04
N ILE A 102 -11.62 6.33 12.00
CA ILE A 102 -11.04 6.41 13.34
C ILE A 102 -9.90 5.41 13.41
N ALA A 103 -8.68 5.89 13.61
CA ALA A 103 -7.50 5.08 13.82
C ALA A 103 -7.11 5.15 15.29
N ASN A 104 -7.30 4.06 16.01
CA ASN A 104 -7.01 3.94 17.44
C ASN A 104 -5.81 3.04 17.64
N ASP A 105 -4.93 3.40 18.55
CA ASP A 105 -3.88 2.54 19.06
C ASP A 105 -3.83 2.72 20.57
N ALA A 106 -3.88 1.62 21.33
CA ALA A 106 -3.97 1.66 22.79
C ALA A 106 -2.59 1.61 23.48
N ASP A 107 -1.53 1.42 22.70
CA ASP A 107 -0.14 1.31 23.16
C ASP A 107 0.55 2.67 23.29
#